data_AF-A0A3P7ZDF4-F1
#
_entry.id   AF-A0A3P7ZDF4-F1
#
_cell.length_a   1.000
_cell.length_b   1.000
_cell.length_c   1.000
_cell.angle_alpha   90.00
_cell.angle_beta   90.00
_cell.angle_gamma   90.00
#
_symmetry.space_group_name_H-M   'P 1'
#
loop_
_entity.id
_entity.type
_entity.pdbx_description
1 polymer ?
#
loop_
_entity_poly.entity_id
_entity_poly.type
_entity_poly.pdbx_seq_one_letter_code
_entity_poly.pdbx_strand_id
1 'polypeptide(L)'
;MLYSGYEEENAPHTQRVALMLSKQAQNALIGWESHGPRIVKASFKTKKEGISTNIIQCYTPTNDYNEDAIDQFYNRLQSIVEKCPTKELTILMGDFSAKVGTDSTGYEDIMGRHGLGERNENGERFANLCAFNKLVIGGTIFPHKRIHKTTWTSPDHTTQNQIDHICINKMFRRTIEDDTNKLNKFKIVLSNKFQAFHDLLNEEGSTVASNWKGIKEAITSTCHEVLGHKKHHHKEWITVDTLDKIQERRNKKAAINTSRTRAEKFKAQAEYTEVNKQVIKSIRTDKRLQQGIVKQDEGLRRRPTS
;
A
#
# COMPACT_ATOMS: atom_id res chain seq x y z
N MET A 1 -9.82 2.97 -15.58
CA MET A 1 -8.67 3.20 -14.67
C MET A 1 -9.25 3.27 -13.26
N LEU A 2 -8.59 2.67 -12.27
CA LEU A 2 -8.98 2.79 -10.86
C LEU A 2 -8.06 3.82 -10.22
N TYR A 3 -8.55 4.73 -9.40
CA TYR A 3 -7.69 5.75 -8.79
C TYR A 3 -8.15 6.13 -7.37
N SER A 4 -7.21 6.69 -6.61
CA SER A 4 -7.47 7.30 -5.31
C SER A 4 -7.32 8.83 -5.38
N GLY A 5 -8.06 9.54 -4.54
CA GLY A 5 -8.03 11.00 -4.47
C GLY A 5 -9.02 11.55 -3.45
N TYR A 6 -8.93 12.85 -3.17
CA TYR A 6 -9.90 13.59 -2.36
C TYR A 6 -11.26 13.67 -3.07
N GLU A 7 -12.35 13.51 -2.32
CA GLU A 7 -13.73 13.58 -2.83
C GLU A 7 -14.19 15.02 -3.11
N GLU A 8 -13.52 16.02 -2.54
CA GLU A 8 -13.84 17.44 -2.73
C GLU A 8 -13.36 17.97 -4.09
N GLU A 9 -14.27 18.69 -4.78
CA GLU A 9 -14.10 19.18 -6.14
C GLU A 9 -12.92 20.17 -6.30
N ASN A 10 -12.51 20.82 -5.21
CA ASN A 10 -11.44 21.83 -5.17
C ASN A 10 -10.19 21.41 -4.37
N ALA A 11 -10.09 20.15 -3.93
CA ALA A 11 -8.94 19.72 -3.14
C ALA A 11 -7.65 19.63 -3.99
N PRO A 12 -6.47 19.97 -3.45
CA PRO A 12 -5.20 19.87 -4.16
C PRO A 12 -5.01 18.47 -4.74
N HIS A 13 -4.68 18.39 -6.04
CA HIS A 13 -4.47 17.12 -6.74
C HIS A 13 -3.09 16.51 -6.44
N THR A 14 -2.76 16.37 -5.16
CA THR A 14 -1.50 15.80 -4.69
C THR A 14 -1.74 14.38 -4.18
N GLN A 15 -0.70 13.53 -4.18
CA GLN A 15 -0.65 12.25 -3.45
C GLN A 15 -1.48 11.06 -3.99
N ARG A 16 -1.88 11.05 -5.27
CA ARG A 16 -2.77 10.04 -5.87
C ARG A 16 -2.05 8.76 -6.33
N VAL A 17 -2.74 7.62 -6.28
CA VAL A 17 -2.33 6.37 -6.94
C VAL A 17 -3.40 5.90 -7.93
N ALA A 18 -2.98 5.19 -8.98
CA ALA A 18 -3.90 4.65 -9.99
C ALA A 18 -3.46 3.28 -10.52
N LEU A 19 -4.45 2.49 -10.95
CA LEU A 19 -4.30 1.23 -11.67
C LEU A 19 -4.94 1.36 -13.05
N MET A 20 -4.13 1.18 -14.10
CA MET A 20 -4.63 1.08 -15.48
C MET A 20 -4.85 -0.39 -15.83
N LEU A 21 -6.05 -0.72 -16.29
CA LEU A 21 -6.47 -2.10 -16.53
C LEU A 21 -6.66 -2.36 -18.02
N SER A 22 -6.09 -3.46 -18.52
CA SER A 22 -6.43 -3.99 -19.85
C SER A 22 -7.88 -4.48 -19.89
N LYS A 23 -8.46 -4.62 -21.09
CA LYS A 23 -9.84 -5.15 -21.25
C LYS A 23 -10.02 -6.52 -20.57
N GLN A 24 -9.00 -7.37 -20.62
CA GLN A 24 -9.01 -8.67 -19.94
C GLN A 24 -9.04 -8.52 -18.42
N ALA A 25 -8.23 -7.62 -17.86
CA ALA A 25 -8.20 -7.36 -16.43
C ALA A 25 -9.51 -6.71 -15.93
N GLN A 26 -10.14 -5.86 -16.74
CA GLN A 26 -11.45 -5.28 -16.44
C GLN A 26 -12.53 -6.37 -16.34
N ASN A 27 -12.57 -7.30 -17.29
CA ASN A 27 -13.52 -8.42 -17.27
C ASN A 27 -13.31 -9.36 -16.07
N ALA A 28 -12.11 -9.39 -15.51
CA ALA A 28 -11.76 -10.17 -14.33
C ALA A 28 -11.96 -9.42 -13.01
N LEU A 29 -12.28 -8.12 -13.04
CA LEU A 29 -12.41 -7.29 -11.83
C LEU A 29 -13.62 -7.76 -11.02
N ILE A 30 -13.37 -8.16 -9.77
CA ILE A 30 -14.42 -8.49 -8.79
C ILE A 30 -14.91 -7.22 -8.10
N GLY A 31 -13.99 -6.34 -7.75
CA GLY A 31 -14.28 -5.07 -7.07
C GLY A 31 -13.00 -4.31 -6.73
N TRP A 32 -13.15 -3.05 -6.36
CA TRP A 32 -12.04 -2.21 -5.93
C TRP A 32 -12.49 -1.21 -4.87
N GLU A 33 -11.53 -0.71 -4.10
CA GLU A 33 -11.73 0.24 -3.01
C GLU A 33 -10.54 1.21 -2.93
N SER A 34 -10.84 2.48 -2.65
CA SER A 34 -9.86 3.52 -2.35
C SER A 34 -9.80 3.73 -0.83
N HIS A 35 -8.62 3.90 -0.27
CA HIS A 35 -8.40 4.04 1.17
C HIS A 35 -7.67 5.34 1.51
N GLY A 36 -8.30 6.46 1.16
CA GLY A 36 -7.68 7.78 1.17
C GLY A 36 -6.87 8.04 -0.10
N PRO A 37 -6.09 9.13 -0.17
CA PRO A 37 -5.47 9.56 -1.43
C PRO A 37 -4.35 8.63 -1.91
N ARG A 38 -3.73 7.85 -1.01
CA ARG A 38 -2.45 7.16 -1.25
C ARG A 38 -2.53 5.64 -1.36
N ILE A 39 -3.72 5.05 -1.27
CA ILE A 39 -3.89 3.59 -1.31
C ILE A 39 -5.10 3.23 -2.16
N VAL A 40 -4.92 2.33 -3.13
CA VAL A 40 -6.01 1.68 -3.86
C VAL A 40 -5.84 0.17 -3.78
N LYS A 41 -6.94 -0.56 -3.58
CA LYS A 41 -6.98 -2.02 -3.63
C LYS A 41 -7.97 -2.47 -4.67
N ALA A 42 -7.60 -3.45 -5.49
CA ALA A 42 -8.47 -4.08 -6.48
C ALA A 42 -8.34 -5.60 -6.39
N SER A 43 -9.47 -6.29 -6.49
CA SER A 43 -9.57 -7.74 -6.43
C SER A 43 -10.01 -8.29 -7.78
N PHE A 44 -9.35 -9.34 -8.25
CA PHE A 44 -9.54 -9.93 -9.58
C PHE A 44 -9.78 -11.43 -9.49
N LYS A 45 -10.69 -11.94 -10.32
CA LYS A 45 -10.94 -13.36 -10.50
C LYS A 45 -9.79 -13.97 -11.28
N THR A 46 -9.23 -15.08 -10.79
CA THR A 46 -8.25 -15.85 -11.57
C THR A 46 -8.93 -17.00 -12.30
N LYS A 47 -8.21 -17.62 -13.24
CA LYS A 47 -8.65 -18.85 -13.89
C LYS A 47 -8.67 -20.05 -12.93
N LYS A 48 -7.93 -19.99 -11.83
CA LYS A 48 -7.88 -21.06 -10.84
C LYS A 48 -9.02 -20.90 -9.86
N GLU A 49 -9.89 -21.91 -9.83
CA GLU A 49 -11.05 -21.91 -8.95
C GLU A 49 -10.65 -21.77 -7.49
N GLY A 50 -11.40 -20.96 -6.74
CA GLY A 50 -11.14 -20.66 -5.33
C GLY A 50 -9.93 -19.75 -5.05
N ILE A 51 -9.24 -19.24 -6.08
CA ILE A 51 -8.15 -18.27 -5.92
C ILE A 51 -8.49 -16.97 -6.63
N SER A 52 -8.55 -15.88 -5.87
CA SER A 52 -8.59 -14.52 -6.40
C SER A 52 -7.22 -13.83 -6.22
N THR A 53 -7.03 -12.71 -6.91
CA THR A 53 -5.83 -11.86 -6.80
C THR A 53 -6.20 -10.51 -6.23
N ASN A 54 -5.54 -10.08 -5.16
CA ASN A 54 -5.65 -8.76 -4.57
C ASN A 54 -4.40 -7.95 -4.93
N ILE A 55 -4.59 -6.81 -5.59
CA ILE A 55 -3.53 -5.84 -5.90
C ILE A 55 -3.76 -4.63 -5.01
N ILE A 56 -2.77 -4.28 -4.19
CA ILE A 56 -2.76 -3.08 -3.35
C ILE A 56 -1.63 -2.19 -3.85
N GLN A 57 -1.97 -1.02 -4.38
CA GLN A 57 -1.01 -0.01 -4.82
C GLN A 57 -0.96 1.13 -3.81
N CYS A 58 0.26 1.51 -3.44
CA CYS A 58 0.53 2.47 -2.37
C CYS A 58 1.48 3.59 -2.81
N TYR A 59 1.33 4.76 -2.19
CA TYR A 59 2.31 5.84 -2.22
C TYR A 59 2.51 6.41 -0.81
N THR A 60 3.54 5.96 -0.09
CA THR A 60 3.77 6.40 1.30
C THR A 60 4.16 7.88 1.37
N PRO A 61 3.86 8.57 2.48
CA PRO A 61 4.51 9.83 2.79
C PRO A 61 6.02 9.64 2.97
N THR A 62 6.81 10.63 2.57
CA THR A 62 8.27 10.64 2.76
C THR A 62 8.62 10.75 4.25
N ASN A 63 9.86 10.39 4.64
CA ASN A 63 10.32 10.44 6.03
C ASN A 63 10.21 11.86 6.65
N ASP A 64 10.33 12.90 5.84
CA ASP A 64 10.28 14.30 6.30
C ASP A 64 8.83 14.79 6.56
N TYR A 65 7.85 13.92 6.35
CA TYR A 65 6.46 14.20 6.65
C TYR A 65 6.17 13.98 8.14
N ASN A 66 5.01 14.46 8.61
CA ASN A 66 4.59 14.25 9.99
C ASN A 66 4.57 12.73 10.34
N GLU A 67 5.33 12.32 11.35
CA GLU A 67 5.40 10.93 11.85
C GLU A 67 4.02 10.34 12.13
N ASP A 68 3.09 11.11 12.71
CA ASP A 68 1.74 10.65 12.99
C ASP A 68 0.98 10.28 11.71
N ALA A 69 1.20 11.03 10.63
CA ALA A 69 0.58 10.74 9.34
C ALA A 69 1.22 9.51 8.67
N ILE A 70 2.52 9.31 8.84
CA ILE A 70 3.22 8.08 8.41
C ILE A 70 2.68 6.87 9.17
N ASP A 71 2.52 6.98 10.49
CA ASP A 71 1.96 5.93 11.34
C ASP A 71 0.51 5.62 10.99
N GLN A 72 -0.31 6.63 10.78
CA GLN A 72 -1.69 6.45 10.32
C GLN A 72 -1.75 5.74 8.97
N PHE A 73 -0.83 6.07 8.04
CA PHE A 73 -0.72 5.39 6.76
C PHE A 73 -0.40 3.90 6.94
N TYR A 74 0.66 3.56 7.70
CA TYR A 74 1.06 2.16 7.90
C TYR A 74 0.01 1.37 8.68
N ASN A 75 -0.66 1.95 9.67
CA ASN A 75 -1.77 1.32 10.38
C ASN A 75 -2.95 1.03 9.45
N ARG A 76 -3.29 1.98 8.57
CA ARG A 76 -4.33 1.79 7.56
C ARG A 76 -3.93 0.69 6.58
N LEU A 77 -2.72 0.72 6.05
CA LEU A 77 -2.20 -0.30 5.14
C LEU A 77 -2.21 -1.69 5.77
N GLN A 78 -1.75 -1.80 7.02
CA GLN A 78 -1.79 -3.03 7.81
C GLN A 78 -3.21 -3.61 7.85
N SER A 79 -4.21 -2.78 8.13
CA SER A 79 -5.61 -3.21 8.19
C SER A 79 -6.17 -3.72 6.85
N ILE A 80 -5.65 -3.22 5.72
CA ILE A 80 -6.07 -3.61 4.37
C ILE A 80 -5.43 -4.95 4.01
N VAL A 81 -4.12 -5.09 4.26
CA VAL A 81 -3.39 -6.33 4.02
C VAL A 81 -3.94 -7.48 4.86
N GLU A 82 -4.26 -7.25 6.14
CA GLU A 82 -4.85 -8.26 7.04
C GLU A 82 -6.22 -8.78 6.58
N LYS A 83 -6.97 -7.97 5.82
CA LYS A 83 -8.27 -8.38 5.27
C LYS A 83 -8.12 -9.31 4.06
N CYS A 84 -6.92 -9.41 3.48
CA CYS A 84 -6.68 -10.27 2.33
C CYS A 84 -6.46 -11.73 2.80
N PRO A 85 -7.29 -12.70 2.36
CA PRO A 85 -7.14 -14.09 2.73
C PRO A 85 -5.78 -14.67 2.32
N THR A 86 -5.15 -15.46 3.19
CA THR A 86 -3.82 -16.05 2.93
C THR A 86 -3.79 -17.06 1.78
N LYS A 87 -4.94 -17.66 1.45
CA LYS A 87 -5.13 -18.59 0.32
C LYS A 87 -5.25 -17.87 -1.03
N GLU A 88 -5.53 -16.56 -1.01
CA GLU A 88 -5.59 -15.73 -2.20
C GLU A 88 -4.21 -15.13 -2.49
N LEU A 89 -3.97 -14.79 -3.76
CA LEU A 89 -2.75 -14.10 -4.15
C LEU A 89 -2.85 -12.64 -3.71
N THR A 90 -1.90 -12.16 -2.91
CA THR A 90 -1.82 -10.74 -2.53
C THR A 90 -0.53 -10.16 -3.07
N ILE A 91 -0.67 -9.10 -3.88
CA ILE A 91 0.42 -8.30 -4.41
C ILE A 91 0.31 -6.91 -3.79
N LEU A 92 1.30 -6.55 -2.99
CA LEU A 92 1.46 -5.20 -2.45
C LEU A 92 2.55 -4.50 -3.26
N MET A 93 2.26 -3.35 -3.85
CA MET A 93 3.19 -2.65 -4.72
C MET A 93 3.10 -1.12 -4.60
N GLY A 94 4.14 -0.45 -5.07
CA GLY A 94 4.18 1.01 -5.19
C GLY A 94 5.45 1.61 -4.57
N ASP A 95 5.41 2.93 -4.41
CA ASP A 95 6.49 3.70 -3.80
C ASP A 95 6.25 3.76 -2.28
N PHE A 96 7.15 3.12 -1.53
CA PHE A 96 7.11 3.07 -0.08
C PHE A 96 8.07 4.07 0.57
N SER A 97 8.84 4.85 -0.21
CA SER A 97 9.87 5.74 0.32
C SER A 97 10.77 5.03 1.35
N ALA A 98 10.92 3.72 1.17
CA ALA A 98 11.44 2.78 2.16
C ALA A 98 12.70 2.11 1.61
N LYS A 99 13.84 2.36 2.26
CA LYS A 99 15.09 1.65 2.00
C LYS A 99 15.14 0.46 2.95
N VAL A 100 14.95 -0.74 2.44
CA VAL A 100 14.94 -1.96 3.28
C VAL A 100 16.34 -2.43 3.66
N GLY A 101 17.35 -2.02 2.90
CA GLY A 101 18.76 -2.33 3.13
C GLY A 101 19.17 -3.76 2.80
N THR A 102 20.45 -4.07 2.99
CA THR A 102 21.03 -5.40 2.79
C THR A 102 20.93 -6.31 4.02
N ASP A 103 20.86 -5.73 5.21
CA ASP A 103 20.79 -6.50 6.47
C ASP A 103 19.43 -7.17 6.61
N SER A 104 19.38 -8.50 6.52
CA SER A 104 18.15 -9.28 6.65
C SER A 104 17.93 -9.85 8.05
N THR A 105 18.75 -9.49 9.04
CA THR A 105 18.67 -10.07 10.40
C THR A 105 17.27 -9.86 10.99
N GLY A 106 16.58 -10.94 11.34
CA GLY A 106 15.20 -10.93 11.85
C GLY A 106 14.10 -10.84 10.78
N TYR A 107 14.47 -10.76 9.49
CA TYR A 107 13.57 -10.66 8.34
C TYR A 107 13.89 -11.71 7.26
N GLU A 108 14.66 -12.75 7.56
CA GLU A 108 15.17 -13.77 6.62
C GLU A 108 14.03 -14.53 5.92
N ASP A 109 12.86 -14.55 6.54
CA ASP A 109 11.66 -15.21 6.07
C ASP A 109 10.95 -14.46 4.93
N ILE A 110 11.22 -13.15 4.81
CA ILE A 110 10.55 -12.23 3.87
C ILE A 110 11.53 -11.42 3.02
N MET A 111 12.80 -11.31 3.42
CA MET A 111 13.85 -10.63 2.66
C MET A 111 14.86 -11.63 2.09
N GLY A 112 15.31 -11.37 0.87
CA GLY A 112 16.47 -12.04 0.29
C GLY A 112 17.78 -11.30 0.59
N ARG A 113 18.89 -11.85 0.11
CA ARG A 113 20.27 -11.36 0.38
C ARG A 113 20.72 -10.22 -0.54
N HIS A 114 19.82 -9.71 -1.36
CA HIS A 114 20.16 -8.80 -2.47
C HIS A 114 19.49 -7.43 -2.36
N GLY A 115 19.12 -6.98 -1.16
CA GLY A 115 18.70 -5.60 -0.92
C GLY A 115 19.76 -4.56 -1.28
N LEU A 116 19.42 -3.28 -1.15
CA LEU A 116 20.29 -2.15 -1.51
C LEU A 116 20.42 -1.14 -0.36
N GLY A 117 21.65 -0.76 -0.04
CA GLY A 117 21.96 0.31 0.90
C GLY A 117 21.69 -0.04 2.37
N GLU A 118 21.58 1.01 3.19
CA GLU A 118 21.23 0.90 4.60
C GLU A 118 19.73 1.11 4.82
N ARG A 119 19.20 0.48 5.86
CA ARG A 119 17.79 0.58 6.20
C ARG A 119 17.46 1.94 6.79
N ASN A 120 16.42 2.60 6.28
CA ASN A 120 15.87 3.82 6.89
C ASN A 120 14.62 3.50 7.74
N GLU A 121 14.09 4.49 8.44
CA GLU A 121 12.91 4.31 9.33
C GLU A 121 11.67 3.78 8.60
N ASN A 122 11.33 4.34 7.44
CA ASN A 122 10.28 3.79 6.57
C ASN A 122 10.59 2.35 6.13
N GLY A 123 11.85 2.03 5.89
CA GLY A 123 12.36 0.69 5.62
C GLY A 123 12.07 -0.30 6.73
N GLU A 124 12.26 0.10 7.99
CA GLU A 124 11.93 -0.72 9.15
C GLU A 124 10.42 -0.93 9.30
N ARG A 125 9.63 0.14 9.17
CA ARG A 125 8.16 0.07 9.21
C ARG A 125 7.60 -0.86 8.13
N PHE A 126 8.13 -0.73 6.92
CA PHE A 126 7.77 -1.56 5.78
C PHE A 126 8.19 -3.03 5.98
N ALA A 127 9.43 -3.27 6.43
CA ALA A 127 9.91 -4.63 6.72
C ALA A 127 9.08 -5.30 7.83
N ASN A 128 8.70 -4.56 8.88
CA ASN A 128 7.83 -5.04 9.95
C ASN A 128 6.42 -5.40 9.44
N LEU A 129 5.81 -4.54 8.61
CA LEU A 129 4.54 -4.82 7.95
C LEU A 129 4.63 -6.11 7.11
N CYS A 130 5.69 -6.25 6.32
CA CYS A 130 5.92 -7.43 5.49
C CYS A 130 6.14 -8.70 6.32
N ALA A 131 6.95 -8.65 7.37
CA ALA A 131 7.19 -9.77 8.28
C ALA A 131 5.89 -10.24 8.96
N PHE A 132 5.11 -9.29 9.50
CA PHE A 132 3.86 -9.60 10.19
C PHE A 132 2.83 -10.28 9.29
N ASN A 133 2.72 -9.83 8.03
CA ASN A 133 1.77 -10.37 7.06
C ASN A 133 2.35 -11.47 6.16
N LYS A 134 3.58 -11.93 6.42
CA LYS A 134 4.28 -12.93 5.61
C LYS A 134 4.34 -12.53 4.13
N LEU A 135 4.67 -11.28 3.84
CA LEU A 135 4.86 -10.75 2.49
C LEU A 135 6.35 -10.74 2.15
N VAL A 136 6.77 -11.48 1.14
CA VAL A 136 8.15 -11.51 0.66
C VAL A 136 8.44 -10.28 -0.20
N ILE A 137 9.54 -9.59 0.05
CA ILE A 137 9.97 -8.36 -0.63
C ILE A 137 10.74 -8.74 -1.90
N GLY A 138 10.06 -8.70 -3.05
CA GLY A 138 10.57 -9.16 -4.34
C GLY A 138 11.90 -8.53 -4.76
N GLY A 139 12.05 -7.22 -4.52
CA GLY A 139 13.26 -6.44 -4.87
C GLY A 139 14.54 -6.87 -4.15
N THR A 140 14.45 -7.78 -3.18
CA THR A 140 15.58 -8.30 -2.39
C THR A 140 15.94 -9.76 -2.73
N ILE A 141 15.13 -10.45 -3.54
CA ILE A 141 15.23 -11.90 -3.76
C ILE A 141 16.34 -12.27 -4.74
N PHE A 142 16.54 -11.49 -5.81
CA PHE A 142 17.40 -11.87 -6.93
C PHE A 142 18.67 -11.01 -7.05
N PRO A 143 19.78 -11.62 -7.51
CA PRO A 143 21.03 -10.92 -7.71
C PRO A 143 20.99 -10.03 -8.96
N HIS A 144 20.69 -8.74 -8.78
CA HIS A 144 20.76 -7.75 -9.86
C HIS A 144 21.92 -6.76 -9.70
N LYS A 145 22.39 -6.22 -10.83
CA LYS A 145 23.28 -5.05 -10.84
C LYS A 145 22.59 -3.85 -10.20
N ARG A 146 23.34 -2.98 -9.51
CA ARG A 146 22.81 -1.80 -8.82
C ARG A 146 21.92 -0.93 -9.71
N ILE A 147 22.33 -0.70 -10.96
CA ILE A 147 21.57 0.04 -11.98
C ILE A 147 20.19 -0.53 -12.32
N HIS A 148 19.91 -1.78 -11.94
CA HIS A 148 18.61 -2.44 -12.14
C HIS A 148 17.79 -2.55 -10.84
N LYS A 149 18.38 -2.20 -9.69
CA LYS A 149 17.70 -2.17 -8.38
C LYS A 149 17.27 -0.77 -7.97
N THR A 150 18.00 0.25 -8.43
CA THR A 150 17.68 1.65 -8.15
C THR A 150 16.35 2.02 -8.82
N THR A 151 15.42 2.54 -8.03
CA THR A 151 14.11 3.01 -8.52
C THR A 151 13.97 4.53 -8.42
N TRP A 152 14.87 5.18 -7.69
CA TRP A 152 14.97 6.64 -7.59
C TRP A 152 16.42 7.10 -7.62
N THR A 153 16.69 8.15 -8.40
CA THR A 153 17.99 8.82 -8.45
C THR A 153 17.77 10.30 -8.14
N SER A 154 18.61 10.88 -7.30
CA SER A 154 18.54 12.31 -6.97
C SER A 154 18.80 13.19 -8.20
N PRO A 155 18.29 14.43 -8.23
CA PRO A 155 18.49 15.33 -9.37
C PRO A 155 19.96 15.65 -9.68
N ASP A 156 20.84 15.58 -8.68
CA ASP A 156 22.29 15.75 -8.80
C ASP A 156 23.03 14.46 -9.21
N HIS A 157 22.30 13.36 -9.44
CA HIS A 157 22.80 12.02 -9.80
C HIS A 157 23.75 11.37 -8.79
N THR A 158 23.91 11.93 -7.58
CA THR A 158 24.84 11.42 -6.56
C THR A 158 24.24 10.26 -5.76
N THR A 159 22.93 10.30 -5.53
CA THR A 159 22.22 9.39 -4.62
C THR A 159 21.25 8.51 -5.39
N GLN A 160 21.34 7.20 -5.13
CA GLN A 160 20.52 6.19 -5.77
C GLN A 160 19.88 5.30 -4.71
N ASN A 161 18.55 5.20 -4.74
CA ASN A 161 17.76 4.48 -3.76
C ASN A 161 16.81 3.47 -4.43
N GLN A 162 16.50 2.38 -3.72
CA GLN A 162 15.41 1.47 -4.03
C GLN A 162 14.26 1.78 -3.06
N ILE A 163 13.22 2.45 -3.55
CA ILE A 163 12.06 2.91 -2.74
C ILE A 163 10.73 2.37 -3.25
N ASP A 164 10.69 1.92 -4.50
CA ASP A 164 9.57 1.19 -5.08
C ASP A 164 9.75 -0.30 -4.84
N HIS A 165 8.72 -0.93 -4.26
CA HIS A 165 8.77 -2.34 -3.91
C HIS A 165 7.55 -3.07 -4.45
N ILE A 166 7.75 -4.34 -4.77
CA ILE A 166 6.68 -5.30 -5.03
C ILE A 166 6.85 -6.42 -4.01
N CYS A 167 5.78 -6.75 -3.32
CA CYS A 167 5.73 -7.84 -2.36
C CYS A 167 4.61 -8.82 -2.69
N ILE A 168 4.87 -10.09 -2.40
CA ILE A 168 3.92 -11.18 -2.58
C ILE A 168 3.75 -11.96 -1.28
N ASN A 169 2.56 -12.49 -0.99
CA ASN A 169 2.42 -13.38 0.15
C ASN A 169 3.26 -14.66 0.01
N LYS A 170 3.86 -15.11 1.12
CA LYS A 170 4.85 -16.19 1.20
C LYS A 170 4.37 -17.50 0.56
N MET A 171 3.07 -17.77 0.61
CA MET A 171 2.46 -18.95 -0.04
C MET A 171 2.75 -18.99 -1.55
N PHE A 172 2.73 -17.83 -2.21
CA PHE A 172 2.95 -17.68 -3.65
C PHE A 172 4.37 -17.22 -3.97
N ARG A 173 5.32 -17.21 -3.03
CA ARG A 173 6.69 -16.73 -3.28
C ARG A 173 7.39 -17.39 -4.47
N ARG A 174 7.04 -18.65 -4.75
CA ARG A 174 7.59 -19.43 -5.87
C ARG A 174 7.07 -19.01 -7.23
N THR A 175 6.06 -18.12 -7.29
CA THR A 175 5.56 -17.56 -8.55
C THR A 175 6.28 -16.28 -8.95
N ILE A 176 7.19 -15.76 -8.12
CA ILE A 176 8.10 -14.69 -8.55
C ILE A 176 9.26 -15.35 -9.30
N GLU A 177 9.42 -14.97 -10.56
CA GLU A 177 10.48 -15.44 -11.44
C GLU A 177 11.35 -14.26 -11.87
N ASP A 178 12.67 -14.50 -11.98
CA ASP A 178 13.60 -13.55 -12.56
C ASP A 178 13.63 -13.72 -14.08
N ASP A 179 13.03 -12.77 -14.82
CA ASP A 179 12.97 -12.80 -16.27
C ASP A 179 13.81 -11.65 -16.86
N THR A 180 15.10 -11.91 -17.02
CA THR A 180 16.06 -11.00 -17.63
C THR A 180 15.77 -10.71 -19.10
N ASN A 181 15.03 -11.59 -19.80
CA ASN A 181 14.71 -11.45 -21.22
C ASN A 181 13.46 -10.59 -21.48
N LYS A 182 12.44 -10.65 -20.61
CA LYS A 182 11.26 -9.79 -20.71
C LYS A 182 11.55 -8.32 -20.42
N LEU A 183 12.55 -8.00 -19.59
CA LEU A 183 12.90 -6.61 -19.28
C LEU A 183 13.26 -5.81 -20.54
N ASN A 184 13.98 -6.42 -21.49
CA ASN A 184 14.31 -5.79 -22.77
C ASN A 184 13.08 -5.61 -23.66
N LYS A 185 12.21 -6.63 -23.74
CA LYS A 185 10.95 -6.55 -24.49
C LYS A 185 9.98 -5.52 -23.92
N PHE A 186 9.90 -5.41 -22.59
CA PHE A 186 9.07 -4.44 -21.89
C PHE A 186 9.61 -3.01 -22.05
N LYS A 187 10.93 -2.81 -21.94
CA LYS A 187 11.56 -1.50 -22.23
C LYS A 187 11.24 -1.01 -23.64
N ILE A 188 11.34 -1.88 -24.65
CA ILE A 188 11.01 -1.53 -26.04
C ILE A 188 9.52 -1.18 -26.19
N VAL A 189 8.62 -2.01 -25.66
CA VAL A 189 7.17 -1.74 -25.77
C VAL A 189 6.75 -0.49 -25.00
N LEU A 190 7.32 -0.25 -23.81
CA LEU A 190 7.06 0.94 -23.01
C LEU A 190 7.61 2.18 -23.72
N SER A 191 8.87 2.14 -24.19
CA SER A 191 9.48 3.25 -24.94
C SER A 191 8.66 3.60 -26.19
N ASN A 192 8.18 2.59 -26.94
CA ASN A 192 7.34 2.81 -28.12
C ASN A 192 5.96 3.40 -27.77
N LYS A 193 5.36 3.01 -26.64
CA LYS A 193 4.07 3.56 -26.19
C LYS A 193 4.19 4.97 -25.64
N PHE A 194 5.27 5.28 -24.93
CA PHE A 194 5.54 6.65 -24.45
C PHE A 194 6.06 7.56 -25.55
N GLN A 195 6.68 7.03 -26.61
CA GLN A 195 6.98 7.79 -27.83
C GLN A 195 5.70 8.37 -28.44
N ALA A 196 4.63 7.58 -28.53
CA ALA A 196 3.32 8.07 -28.98
C ALA A 196 2.71 9.15 -28.07
N PHE A 197 3.05 9.15 -26.77
CA PHE A 197 2.70 10.25 -25.86
C PHE A 197 3.57 11.49 -26.08
N HIS A 198 4.86 11.33 -26.38
CA HIS A 198 5.74 12.45 -26.77
C HIS A 198 5.24 13.13 -28.04
N ASP A 199 4.78 12.36 -29.03
CA ASP A 199 4.25 12.91 -30.28
C ASP A 199 2.97 13.74 -30.05
N LEU A 200 2.10 13.31 -29.11
CA LEU A 200 0.92 14.06 -28.64
C LEU A 200 1.26 15.31 -27.82
N LEU A 201 2.39 15.29 -27.09
CA LEU A 201 2.86 16.41 -26.26
C LEU A 201 3.63 17.47 -27.06
N ASN A 202 4.02 17.14 -28.29
CA ASN A 202 4.79 17.99 -29.19
C ASN A 202 3.92 18.68 -30.26
N GLU A 203 2.59 18.62 -30.18
CA GLU A 203 1.73 19.52 -30.96
C GLU A 203 2.02 20.98 -30.57
N GLU A 204 2.59 21.73 -31.51
CA GLU A 204 3.03 23.11 -31.31
C GLU A 204 1.89 24.00 -30.80
N GLY A 205 2.10 24.62 -29.63
CA GLY A 205 1.21 25.64 -29.07
C GLY A 205 0.62 25.34 -27.69
N SER A 206 0.95 24.20 -27.08
CA SER A 206 0.39 23.79 -25.79
C SER A 206 1.45 23.72 -24.68
N THR A 207 1.17 24.31 -23.52
CA THR A 207 2.09 24.29 -22.37
C THR A 207 2.04 22.93 -21.68
N VAL A 208 3.14 22.48 -21.06
CA VAL A 208 3.19 21.21 -20.31
C VAL A 208 2.05 21.12 -19.27
N ALA A 209 1.66 22.25 -18.68
CA ALA A 209 0.53 22.35 -17.76
C ALA A 209 -0.84 22.14 -18.44
N SER A 210 -1.06 22.69 -19.64
CA SER A 210 -2.30 22.45 -20.40
C SER A 210 -2.38 21.02 -20.91
N ASN A 211 -1.25 20.40 -21.25
CA ASN A 211 -1.20 19.03 -21.71
C ASN A 211 -1.48 18.03 -20.58
N TRP A 212 -0.90 18.29 -19.41
CA TRP A 212 -1.24 17.53 -18.20
C TRP A 212 -2.71 17.70 -17.80
N LYS A 213 -3.25 18.92 -17.94
CA LYS A 213 -4.66 19.21 -17.71
C LYS A 213 -5.56 18.44 -18.69
N GLY A 214 -5.23 18.44 -19.99
CA GLY A 214 -5.98 17.71 -21.03
C GLY A 214 -5.97 16.19 -20.83
N ILE A 215 -4.81 15.61 -20.52
CA ILE A 215 -4.70 14.17 -20.20
C ILE A 215 -5.55 13.85 -18.98
N LYS A 216 -5.47 14.66 -17.93
CA LYS A 216 -6.23 14.48 -16.70
C LYS A 216 -7.73 14.62 -16.92
N GLU A 217 -8.18 15.60 -17.72
CA GLU A 217 -9.59 15.84 -18.04
C GLU A 217 -10.16 14.72 -18.91
N ALA A 218 -9.45 14.29 -19.95
CA ALA A 218 -9.85 13.17 -20.80
C ALA A 218 -9.99 11.88 -19.99
N ILE A 219 -9.02 11.60 -19.10
CA ILE A 219 -9.06 10.43 -18.22
C ILE A 219 -10.22 10.55 -17.20
N THR A 220 -10.42 11.71 -16.59
CA THR A 220 -11.46 11.93 -15.57
C THR A 220 -12.87 11.87 -16.18
N SER A 221 -13.06 12.43 -17.37
CA SER A 221 -14.33 12.42 -18.12
C SER A 221 -14.70 10.99 -18.54
N THR A 222 -13.76 10.26 -19.15
CA THR A 222 -13.96 8.85 -19.53
C THR A 222 -14.28 7.98 -18.30
N CYS A 223 -13.69 8.28 -17.14
CA CYS A 223 -13.98 7.54 -15.91
C CYS A 223 -15.38 7.82 -15.36
N HIS A 224 -15.90 9.05 -15.48
CA HIS A 224 -17.27 9.39 -15.09
C HIS A 224 -18.30 8.68 -15.97
N GLU A 225 -18.05 8.66 -17.28
CA GLU A 225 -18.96 8.10 -18.28
C GLU A 225 -19.08 6.57 -18.21
N VAL A 226 -17.99 5.88 -17.85
CA VAL A 226 -17.93 4.40 -17.86
C VAL A 226 -18.31 3.77 -16.53
N LEU A 227 -18.06 4.42 -15.38
CA LEU A 227 -18.11 3.75 -14.06
C LEU A 227 -19.11 4.33 -13.06
N GLY A 228 -19.49 5.61 -13.16
CA GLY A 228 -20.33 6.29 -12.16
C GLY A 228 -19.71 6.36 -10.75
N HIS A 229 -20.37 7.08 -9.83
CA HIS A 229 -19.96 7.19 -8.42
C HIS A 229 -20.65 6.13 -7.54
N LYS A 230 -19.89 5.48 -6.66
CA LYS A 230 -20.47 4.69 -5.56
C LYS A 230 -20.13 5.35 -4.22
N LYS A 231 -21.13 5.86 -3.50
CA LYS A 231 -20.96 6.44 -2.17
C LYS A 231 -20.80 5.35 -1.11
N HIS A 232 -19.91 5.58 -0.15
CA HIS A 232 -19.72 4.74 1.04
C HIS A 232 -20.35 5.37 2.29
N HIS A 233 -20.79 4.51 3.22
CA HIS A 233 -21.12 4.89 4.60
C HIS A 233 -19.98 4.48 5.53
N HIS A 234 -19.55 5.40 6.40
CA HIS A 234 -18.65 5.10 7.51
C HIS A 234 -19.43 4.34 8.61
N LYS A 235 -18.81 3.33 9.23
CA LYS A 235 -19.33 2.71 10.46
C LYS A 235 -18.27 2.84 11.53
N GLU A 236 -18.61 3.49 12.64
CA GLU A 236 -17.81 3.55 13.86
C GLU A 236 -17.94 2.21 14.57
N TRP A 237 -16.90 1.38 14.51
CA TRP A 237 -16.87 0.03 15.11
C TRP A 237 -15.93 -0.05 16.32
N ILE A 238 -15.27 1.05 16.67
CA ILE A 238 -14.31 1.12 17.77
C ILE A 238 -15.04 1.61 19.01
N THR A 239 -14.96 0.86 20.10
CA THR A 239 -15.57 1.24 21.38
C THR A 239 -14.79 2.35 22.05
N VAL A 240 -15.46 3.14 22.91
CA VAL A 240 -14.83 4.21 23.71
C VAL A 240 -13.65 3.65 24.54
N ASP A 241 -13.80 2.45 25.09
CA ASP A 241 -12.78 1.74 25.86
C ASP A 241 -11.51 1.43 25.03
N THR A 242 -11.68 1.13 23.74
CA THR A 242 -10.56 0.97 22.81
C THR A 242 -9.92 2.31 22.44
N LEU A 243 -10.71 3.39 22.34
CA LEU A 243 -10.20 4.74 22.11
C LEU A 243 -9.35 5.24 23.29
N ASP A 244 -9.77 4.97 24.53
CA ASP A 244 -9.02 5.32 25.74
C ASP A 244 -7.68 4.59 25.80
N LYS A 245 -7.65 3.30 25.45
CA LYS A 245 -6.41 2.52 25.34
C LYS A 245 -5.48 3.03 24.24
N ILE A 246 -6.05 3.51 23.12
CA ILE A 246 -5.27 4.15 22.05
C ILE A 246 -4.66 5.45 22.57
N GLN A 247 -5.39 6.22 23.38
CA GLN A 247 -4.90 7.44 23.99
C GLN A 247 -3.82 7.17 25.03
N GLU A 248 -3.97 6.12 25.85
CA GLU A 248 -2.93 5.67 26.78
C GLU A 248 -1.66 5.26 26.03
N ARG A 249 -1.79 4.53 24.91
CA ARG A 249 -0.66 4.18 24.05
C ARG A 249 0.06 5.43 23.52
N ARG A 250 -0.69 6.47 23.13
CA ARG A 250 -0.12 7.75 22.69
C ARG A 250 0.66 8.44 23.82
N ASN A 251 0.13 8.43 25.04
CA ASN A 251 0.80 9.01 26.20
C ASN A 251 2.12 8.27 26.51
N LYS A 252 2.13 6.93 26.41
CA LYS A 252 3.36 6.13 26.55
C LYS A 252 4.36 6.37 25.42
N LYS A 253 3.89 6.63 24.20
CA LYS A 253 4.74 7.02 23.06
C LYS A 253 5.37 8.40 23.27
N ALA A 254 4.62 9.36 23.82
CA ALA A 254 5.15 10.67 24.18
C ALA A 254 6.30 10.55 25.19
N ALA A 255 6.17 9.67 26.18
CA ALA A 255 7.24 9.41 27.16
C ALA A 255 8.54 8.86 26.52
N ILE A 256 8.44 8.06 25.46
CA ILE A 256 9.62 7.60 24.68
C ILE A 256 10.29 8.78 23.97
N ASN A 257 9.49 9.66 23.38
CA ASN A 257 9.99 10.79 22.61
C ASN A 257 10.63 11.88 23.49
N THR A 258 10.16 12.02 24.73
CA THR A 258 10.72 12.96 25.72
C THR A 258 11.87 12.38 26.56
N SER A 259 12.16 11.07 26.44
CA SER A 259 13.23 10.41 27.18
C SER A 259 14.60 10.87 26.70
N ARG A 260 15.48 11.29 27.62
CA ARG A 260 16.80 11.84 27.29
C ARG A 260 17.92 10.81 27.35
N THR A 261 17.73 9.74 28.13
CA THR A 261 18.72 8.69 28.29
C THR A 261 18.30 7.37 27.64
N ARG A 262 19.29 6.55 27.27
CA ARG A 262 19.06 5.23 26.66
C ARG A 262 18.29 4.28 27.58
N ALA A 263 18.52 4.37 28.89
CA ALA A 263 17.83 3.55 29.89
C ALA A 263 16.34 3.93 30.03
N GLU A 264 16.03 5.24 30.06
CA GLU A 264 14.64 5.74 30.07
C GLU A 264 13.91 5.35 28.79
N LYS A 265 14.56 5.52 27.63
CA LYS A 265 13.98 5.14 26.35
C LYS A 265 13.67 3.64 26.28
N PHE A 266 14.55 2.79 26.79
CA PHE A 266 14.32 1.34 26.85
C PHE A 266 13.13 0.98 27.74
N LYS A 267 13.01 1.61 28.92
CA LYS A 267 11.88 1.39 29.83
C LYS A 267 10.56 1.89 29.24
N ALA A 268 10.54 3.09 28.68
CA ALA A 268 9.37 3.66 28.03
C ALA A 268 8.95 2.82 26.79
N GLN A 269 9.92 2.27 26.06
CA GLN A 269 9.67 1.37 24.93
C GLN A 269 9.01 0.05 25.37
N ALA A 270 9.44 -0.52 26.50
CA ALA A 270 8.82 -1.72 27.07
C ALA A 270 7.35 -1.45 27.48
N GLU A 271 7.10 -0.32 28.14
CA GLU A 271 5.74 0.10 28.53
C GLU A 271 4.83 0.33 27.31
N TYR A 272 5.32 1.04 26.29
CA TYR A 272 4.59 1.23 25.04
C TYR A 272 4.27 -0.09 24.35
N THR A 273 5.21 -1.04 24.34
CA THR A 273 5.02 -2.34 23.71
C THR A 273 3.87 -3.12 24.36
N GLU A 274 3.75 -3.05 25.68
CA GLU A 274 2.68 -3.73 26.40
C GLU A 274 1.30 -3.08 26.16
N VAL A 275 1.21 -1.75 26.24
CA VAL A 275 -0.04 -1.04 25.92
C VAL A 275 -0.45 -1.25 24.46
N ASN A 276 0.51 -1.30 23.54
CA ASN A 276 0.24 -1.60 22.14
C ASN A 276 -0.35 -3.00 21.94
N LYS A 277 0.11 -4.03 22.67
CA LYS A 277 -0.52 -5.36 22.65
C LYS A 277 -1.96 -5.32 23.15
N GLN A 278 -2.25 -4.55 24.20
CA GLN A 278 -3.60 -4.42 24.75
C GLN A 278 -4.55 -3.71 23.78
N VAL A 279 -4.10 -2.63 23.14
CA VAL A 279 -4.84 -1.96 22.06
C VAL A 279 -5.18 -2.94 20.94
N ILE A 280 -4.19 -3.72 20.48
CA ILE A 280 -4.40 -4.73 19.43
C ILE A 280 -5.43 -5.78 19.88
N LYS A 281 -5.40 -6.22 21.14
CA LYS A 281 -6.35 -7.19 21.69
C LYS A 281 -7.77 -6.60 21.77
N SER A 282 -7.92 -5.37 22.23
CA SER A 282 -9.20 -4.65 22.31
C SER A 282 -9.82 -4.46 20.92
N ILE A 283 -9.03 -4.01 19.95
CA ILE A 283 -9.45 -3.90 18.55
C ILE A 283 -9.94 -5.24 17.98
N ARG A 284 -9.27 -6.35 18.31
CA ARG A 284 -9.71 -7.70 17.90
C ARG A 284 -11.06 -8.09 18.51
N THR A 285 -11.31 -7.70 19.76
CA THR A 285 -12.58 -7.97 20.46
C THR A 285 -13.72 -7.16 19.86
N ASP A 286 -13.53 -5.85 19.65
CA ASP A 286 -14.53 -4.96 19.04
C ASP A 286 -14.92 -5.44 17.64
N LYS A 287 -13.94 -5.89 16.86
CA LYS A 287 -14.14 -6.49 15.54
C LYS A 287 -14.95 -7.79 15.60
N ARG A 288 -14.73 -8.66 16.60
CA ARG A 288 -15.52 -9.89 16.78
C ARG A 288 -16.97 -9.58 17.15
N LEU A 289 -17.18 -8.58 18.01
CA LEU A 289 -18.52 -8.11 18.38
C LEU A 289 -19.24 -7.54 17.16
N GLN A 290 -18.58 -6.69 16.37
CA GLN A 290 -19.14 -6.15 15.13
C GLN A 290 -19.53 -7.26 14.14
N GLN A 291 -18.65 -8.25 13.92
CA GLN A 291 -18.93 -9.37 13.03
C GLN A 291 -20.05 -10.28 13.54
N GLY A 292 -20.19 -10.43 14.86
CA GLY A 292 -21.31 -11.14 15.49
C GLY A 292 -22.65 -10.42 15.28
N ILE A 293 -22.67 -9.10 15.47
CA ILE A 293 -23.87 -8.26 15.27
C ILE A 293 -24.31 -8.30 13.80
N VAL A 294 -23.38 -8.18 12.85
CA VAL A 294 -23.70 -8.25 11.41
C VAL A 294 -24.29 -9.61 11.03
N LYS A 295 -23.77 -10.72 11.58
CA LYS A 295 -24.32 -12.06 11.34
C LYS A 295 -25.71 -12.26 11.94
N GLN A 296 -26.01 -11.66 13.08
CA GLN A 296 -27.35 -11.67 13.67
C GLN A 296 -28.36 -10.85 12.83
N ASP A 297 -27.96 -9.67 12.35
CA ASP A 297 -28.80 -8.81 11.51
C ASP A 297 -29.10 -9.45 10.14
N GLU A 298 -28.12 -10.12 9.53
CA GLU A 298 -28.31 -10.90 8.31
C GLU A 298 -29.18 -12.16 8.52
N GLY A 299 -29.09 -12.79 9.69
CA GLY A 299 -29.93 -13.93 10.06
C GLY A 299 -31.39 -13.53 10.32
N LEU A 300 -31.63 -12.31 10.82
CA LEU A 300 -32.97 -11.77 11.03
C LEU A 300 -33.67 -11.45 9.70
N ARG A 301 -32.92 -10.94 8.70
CA ARG A 301 -33.42 -10.64 7.35
C ARG A 301 -33.74 -11.87 6.51
N ARG A 302 -33.25 -13.06 6.87
CA ARG A 302 -33.47 -14.33 6.14
C ARG A 302 -34.59 -15.19 6.70
N ARG A 303 -35.29 -14.77 7.77
CA ARG A 303 -36.49 -15.47 8.22
C ARG A 303 -37.61 -15.21 7.20
N PRO A 304 -38.25 -16.25 6.63
CA PRO A 304 -39.44 -16.05 5.82
C PRO A 304 -40.51 -15.41 6.70
N THR A 305 -41.10 -14.31 6.27
CA THR A 305 -42.41 -13.89 6.78
C THR A 305 -43.38 -15.01 6.42
N SER A 306 -44.01 -15.57 7.46
CA SER A 306 -44.98 -16.66 7.43
C SER A 306 -46.04 -16.52 6.35
#